data_AF-A0A6J3LGR5-F1
#
_entry.id   AF-A0A6J3LGR5-F1
#
_cell.length_a   1.000
_cell.length_b   1.000
_cell.length_c   1.000
_cell.angle_alpha   90.00
_cell.angle_beta   90.00
_cell.angle_gamma   90.00
#
_symmetry.space_group_name_H-M   'P 1'
#
loop_
_entity.id
_entity.type
_entity.pdbx_description
1 polymer ?
#
loop_
_entity_poly.entity_id
_entity_poly.type
_entity_poly.pdbx_seq_one_letter_code
_entity_poly.pdbx_strand_id
1 'polypeptide(L)'
;MRILQTNLGRSRRAQDLLHQTIRESTVALAVVAEPYRVLDGPEWVGDTDGMVAVTWTSTPGAFAHGALLERGNGYAAVEWAGMMVVGVYVSPNSGRAAFEEFLDGVGDCVRRRLPRQVLVLGDFNAHSTEWGNARTNARGRTLSNWAAGLGLLLVLGTRAHHPDGK
;
A
#
# COMPACT_ATOMS: atom_id res chain seq x y z
N MET A 1 -14.99 5.52 -7.05
CA MET A 1 -14.12 4.55 -6.35
C MET A 1 -13.03 5.32 -5.63
N ARG A 2 -12.95 5.20 -4.29
CA ARG A 2 -11.93 5.90 -3.49
C ARG A 2 -10.97 4.88 -2.90
N ILE A 3 -9.68 5.08 -3.16
CA ILE A 3 -8.60 4.29 -2.57
C ILE A 3 -7.90 5.14 -1.52
N LEU A 4 -7.60 4.56 -0.38
CA LEU A 4 -6.88 5.19 0.72
C LEU A 4 -5.54 4.50 0.93
N GLN A 5 -4.49 5.28 1.19
CA GLN A 5 -3.22 4.79 1.69
C GLN A 5 -2.92 5.50 3.01
N THR A 6 -2.53 4.77 4.04
CA THR A 6 -2.19 5.37 5.33
C THR A 6 -1.15 4.54 6.08
N ASN A 7 -0.33 5.20 6.90
CA ASN A 7 0.51 4.56 7.91
C ASN A 7 -0.12 4.84 9.29
N LEU A 8 -0.41 3.81 10.07
CA LEU A 8 -1.08 3.94 11.37
C LEU A 8 -0.12 3.99 12.56
N GLY A 9 1.18 3.77 12.37
CA GLY A 9 2.17 3.80 13.45
C GLY A 9 1.87 2.80 14.57
N ARG A 10 1.25 1.66 14.25
CA ARG A 10 0.71 0.67 15.20
C ARG A 10 -0.29 1.22 16.22
N SER A 11 -0.93 2.35 15.92
CA SER A 11 -1.91 2.98 16.82
C SER A 11 -3.30 2.35 16.70
N ARG A 12 -3.81 1.78 17.80
CA ARG A 12 -5.20 1.30 17.88
C ARG A 12 -6.21 2.39 17.52
N ARG A 13 -6.02 3.60 18.07
CA ARG A 13 -6.92 4.74 17.80
C ARG A 13 -6.91 5.15 16.33
N ALA A 14 -5.74 5.15 15.70
CA ALA A 14 -5.64 5.46 14.27
C ALA A 14 -6.35 4.39 13.42
N GLN A 15 -6.26 3.11 13.82
CA GLN A 15 -6.99 2.04 13.15
C GLN A 15 -8.51 2.14 13.35
N ASP A 16 -8.97 2.51 14.54
CA ASP A 16 -10.40 2.76 14.80
C ASP A 16 -10.92 3.92 13.93
N LEU A 17 -10.15 5.01 13.80
CA LEU A 17 -10.46 6.14 12.91
C LEU A 17 -10.45 5.73 11.42
N LEU A 18 -9.52 4.86 11.01
CA LEU A 18 -9.50 4.31 9.65
C LEU A 18 -10.80 3.55 9.36
N HIS A 19 -11.27 2.69 10.27
CA HIS A 19 -12.53 1.97 10.09
C HIS A 19 -13.73 2.91 9.99
N GLN A 20 -13.77 3.96 10.81
CA GLN A 20 -14.81 4.98 10.71
C GLN A 20 -14.75 5.71 9.37
N THR A 21 -13.55 6.10 8.92
CA THR A 21 -13.32 6.75 7.63
C THR A 21 -13.75 5.87 6.47
N ILE A 22 -13.43 4.57 6.51
CA ILE A 22 -13.83 3.62 5.47
C ILE A 22 -15.35 3.57 5.33
N ARG A 23 -16.06 3.51 6.46
CA ARG A 23 -17.53 3.48 6.51
C ARG A 23 -18.17 4.78 6.04
N GLU A 24 -17.68 5.92 6.51
CA GLU A 24 -18.29 7.24 6.25
C GLU A 24 -17.91 7.82 4.89
N SER A 25 -16.68 7.57 4.41
CA SER A 25 -16.14 8.20 3.21
C SER A 25 -16.22 7.34 1.94
N THR A 26 -16.93 6.20 1.99
CA THR A 26 -17.08 5.25 0.87
C THR A 26 -15.73 4.81 0.28
N VAL A 27 -14.74 4.57 1.16
CA VAL A 27 -13.44 4.03 0.75
C VAL A 27 -13.64 2.60 0.31
N ALA A 28 -13.33 2.32 -0.96
CA ALA A 28 -13.54 0.99 -1.54
C ALA A 28 -12.39 0.03 -1.20
N LEU A 29 -11.16 0.58 -1.09
CA LEU A 29 -9.95 -0.15 -0.74
C LEU A 29 -9.01 0.75 0.05
N ALA A 30 -8.35 0.19 1.06
CA ALA A 30 -7.29 0.85 1.82
C ALA A 30 -6.03 -0.02 1.87
N VAL A 31 -4.87 0.62 1.68
CA VAL A 31 -3.55 0.06 1.97
C VAL A 31 -3.04 0.68 3.27
N VAL A 32 -2.71 -0.17 4.23
CA VAL A 32 -2.46 0.20 5.62
C VAL A 32 -1.06 -0.25 6.02
N ALA A 33 -0.14 0.69 6.15
CA ALA A 33 1.17 0.46 6.75
C ALA A 33 1.08 0.52 8.28
N GLU A 34 1.87 -0.33 8.94
CA GLU A 34 1.94 -0.49 10.40
C GLU A 34 0.56 -0.56 11.09
N PRO A 35 -0.32 -1.50 10.70
CA PRO A 35 -1.59 -1.68 11.40
C PRO A 35 -1.36 -2.04 12.88
N TYR A 36 -2.28 -1.64 13.76
CA TYR A 36 -2.24 -2.12 15.15
C TYR A 36 -2.50 -3.62 15.22
N ARG A 37 -3.41 -4.11 14.37
CA ARG A 37 -3.61 -5.54 14.11
C ARG A 37 -4.17 -5.77 12.71
N VAL A 38 -3.75 -6.86 12.06
CA VAL A 38 -4.45 -7.36 10.87
C VAL A 38 -5.64 -8.19 11.35
N LEU A 39 -6.84 -7.87 10.86
CA LEU A 39 -8.04 -8.61 11.24
C LEU A 39 -8.09 -9.96 10.53
N ASP A 40 -8.50 -11.00 11.25
CA ASP A 40 -8.79 -12.31 10.68
C ASP A 40 -10.20 -12.28 10.07
N GLY A 41 -10.29 -11.73 8.87
CA GLY A 41 -11.53 -11.55 8.13
C GLY A 41 -11.30 -11.61 6.62
N PRO A 42 -12.33 -11.95 5.82
CA PRO A 42 -12.16 -12.20 4.39
C PRO A 42 -11.72 -10.94 3.62
N GLU A 43 -11.97 -9.74 4.17
CA GLU A 43 -11.59 -8.46 3.56
C GLU A 43 -10.24 -7.90 4.00
N TRP A 44 -9.39 -8.69 4.66
CA TRP A 44 -8.07 -8.27 5.09
C TRP A 44 -7.02 -9.25 4.62
N VAL A 45 -5.97 -8.72 3.99
CA VAL A 45 -4.78 -9.49 3.64
C VAL A 45 -3.57 -8.74 4.17
N GLY A 46 -2.91 -9.35 5.16
CA GLY A 46 -1.62 -8.89 5.68
C GLY A 46 -0.45 -9.51 4.94
N ASP A 47 0.70 -8.85 5.04
CA ASP A 47 2.01 -9.43 4.75
C ASP A 47 2.38 -10.52 5.77
N THR A 48 3.58 -11.08 5.66
CA THR A 48 4.03 -12.15 6.58
C THR A 48 4.33 -11.66 7.99
N ASP A 49 4.64 -10.37 8.15
CA ASP A 49 5.15 -9.80 9.40
C ASP A 49 4.14 -8.87 10.09
N GLY A 50 2.96 -8.68 9.49
CA GLY A 50 1.90 -7.80 9.99
C GLY A 50 2.25 -6.31 9.89
N MET A 51 3.20 -5.95 9.03
CA MET A 51 3.67 -4.59 8.80
C MET A 51 2.88 -3.84 7.74
N VAL A 52 2.18 -4.55 6.85
CA VAL A 52 1.27 -3.94 5.89
C VAL A 52 0.06 -4.83 5.66
N ALA A 53 -1.08 -4.20 5.44
CA ALA A 53 -2.30 -4.89 5.03
C ALA A 53 -3.02 -4.16 3.91
N VAL A 54 -3.71 -4.93 3.07
CA VAL A 54 -4.70 -4.43 2.13
C VAL A 54 -6.08 -4.84 2.64
N THR A 55 -7.00 -3.88 2.67
CA THR A 55 -8.40 -4.13 3.06
C THR A 55 -9.37 -3.46 2.12
N TRP A 56 -10.56 -4.02 1.94
CA TRP A 56 -11.59 -3.48 1.05
C TRP A 56 -12.98 -3.60 1.65
N THR A 57 -13.93 -2.83 1.11
CA THR A 57 -15.34 -2.97 1.49
C THR A 57 -16.03 -3.96 0.57
N SER A 58 -16.53 -5.06 1.12
CA SER A 58 -17.46 -5.96 0.42
C SER A 58 -18.84 -5.28 0.33
N THR A 59 -19.24 -4.81 -0.85
CA THR A 59 -20.63 -4.37 -1.08
C THR A 59 -21.45 -5.57 -1.56
N PRO A 60 -22.59 -5.91 -0.94
CA PRO A 60 -23.47 -6.96 -1.44
C PRO A 60 -23.86 -6.68 -2.91
N GLY A 61 -23.57 -7.64 -3.81
CA GLY A 61 -23.82 -7.50 -5.25
C GLY A 61 -22.70 -6.86 -6.07
N ALA A 62 -21.59 -6.42 -5.44
CA ALA A 62 -20.41 -5.99 -6.17
C ALA A 62 -19.59 -7.19 -6.65
N PHE A 63 -19.18 -7.18 -7.93
CA PHE A 63 -18.31 -8.20 -8.54
C PHE A 63 -16.85 -8.12 -8.06
N ALA A 64 -16.50 -7.13 -7.22
CA ALA A 64 -15.15 -6.95 -6.71
C ALA A 64 -14.92 -7.81 -5.46
N HIS A 65 -14.57 -9.08 -5.67
CA HIS A 65 -14.03 -9.92 -4.61
C HIS A 65 -12.52 -9.71 -4.55
N GLY A 66 -12.01 -9.34 -3.37
CA GLY A 66 -10.58 -9.33 -3.15
C GLY A 66 -10.06 -10.75 -2.94
N ALA A 67 -8.96 -11.12 -3.60
CA ALA A 67 -8.33 -12.42 -3.45
C ALA A 67 -6.83 -12.26 -3.23
N LEU A 68 -6.26 -13.01 -2.28
CA LEU A 68 -4.82 -13.08 -2.09
C LEU A 68 -4.15 -13.64 -3.35
N LEU A 69 -3.18 -12.90 -3.90
CA LEU A 69 -2.32 -13.35 -4.99
C LEU A 69 -0.99 -13.86 -4.45
N GLU A 70 -0.35 -13.05 -3.60
CA GLU A 70 0.99 -13.30 -3.07
C GLU A 70 1.21 -12.45 -1.82
N ARG A 71 2.05 -12.91 -0.89
CA ARG A 71 2.52 -12.10 0.23
C ARG A 71 3.95 -12.49 0.56
N GLY A 72 4.74 -11.52 0.98
CA GLY A 72 6.10 -11.71 1.48
C GLY A 72 6.39 -10.79 2.65
N ASN A 73 7.65 -10.68 3.04
CA ASN A 73 8.04 -9.75 4.10
C ASN A 73 7.86 -8.30 3.62
N GLY A 74 7.00 -7.52 4.29
CA GLY A 74 6.77 -6.12 3.99
C GLY A 74 5.88 -5.85 2.78
N TYR A 75 5.26 -6.88 2.16
CA TYR A 75 4.27 -6.66 1.10
C TYR A 75 3.17 -7.71 1.04
N ALA A 76 2.00 -7.27 0.58
CA ALA A 76 0.85 -8.11 0.27
C ALA A 76 0.25 -7.70 -1.07
N ALA A 77 0.06 -8.67 -1.96
CA ALA A 77 -0.56 -8.49 -3.26
C ALA A 77 -1.93 -9.18 -3.31
N VAL A 78 -2.94 -8.42 -3.73
CA VAL A 78 -4.31 -8.92 -3.90
C VAL A 78 -4.83 -8.60 -5.29
N GLU A 79 -5.70 -9.45 -5.80
CA GLU A 79 -6.55 -9.13 -6.93
C GLU A 79 -7.78 -8.41 -6.38
N TRP A 80 -8.09 -7.24 -6.91
CA TRP A 80 -9.25 -6.47 -6.50
C TRP A 80 -9.79 -5.66 -7.68
N ALA A 81 -11.09 -5.84 -7.99
CA ALA A 81 -11.76 -5.20 -9.12
C ALA A 81 -11.02 -5.36 -10.48
N GLY A 82 -10.43 -6.53 -10.73
CA GLY A 82 -9.67 -6.85 -11.95
C GLY A 82 -8.25 -6.26 -11.99
N MET A 83 -7.85 -5.49 -10.99
CA MET A 83 -6.51 -4.95 -10.82
C MET A 83 -5.71 -5.79 -9.82
N MET A 84 -4.39 -5.73 -9.92
CA MET A 84 -3.49 -6.16 -8.85
C MET A 84 -3.18 -4.96 -7.96
N VAL A 85 -3.43 -5.07 -6.66
CA VAL A 85 -3.06 -4.06 -5.67
C VAL A 85 -1.97 -4.65 -4.78
N VAL A 86 -0.84 -3.97 -4.71
CA VAL A 86 0.29 -4.34 -3.85
C VAL A 86 0.42 -3.32 -2.75
N GLY A 87 0.14 -3.73 -1.52
CA GLY A 87 0.45 -2.96 -0.32
C GLY A 87 1.90 -3.19 0.09
N VAL A 88 2.64 -2.12 0.37
CA VAL A 88 4.04 -2.20 0.79
C VAL A 88 4.30 -1.46 2.11
N TYR A 89 5.24 -1.97 2.87
CA TYR A 89 5.91 -1.24 3.93
C TYR A 89 7.39 -1.65 3.99
N VAL A 90 8.26 -0.66 4.05
CA VAL A 90 9.69 -0.86 4.31
C VAL A 90 10.08 -0.02 5.52
N SER A 91 10.68 -0.64 6.53
CA SER A 91 11.22 0.09 7.67
C SER A 91 12.25 1.16 7.23
N PRO A 92 12.25 2.37 7.84
CA PRO A 92 13.31 3.36 7.59
C PRO A 92 14.69 2.86 8.05
N ASN A 93 14.73 1.89 8.97
CA ASN A 93 15.95 1.35 9.55
C ASN A 93 16.55 0.19 8.75
N SER A 94 15.89 -0.29 7.68
CA SER A 94 16.46 -1.39 6.89
C SER A 94 17.70 -0.94 6.09
N GLY A 95 18.67 -1.83 5.95
CA GLY A 95 19.87 -1.55 5.15
C GLY A 95 19.55 -1.43 3.66
N ARG A 96 20.52 -0.91 2.87
CA ARG A 96 20.37 -0.79 1.42
C ARG A 96 20.11 -2.13 0.73
N ALA A 97 20.87 -3.18 1.08
CA ALA A 97 20.71 -4.51 0.49
C ALA A 97 19.30 -5.08 0.74
N ALA A 98 18.80 -4.98 1.97
CA ALA A 98 17.44 -5.42 2.30
C ALA A 98 16.36 -4.62 1.55
N PHE A 99 16.60 -3.32 1.29
CA PHE A 99 15.68 -2.51 0.48
C PHE A 99 15.68 -2.92 -1.00
N GLU A 100 16.86 -3.19 -1.58
CA GLU A 100 16.99 -3.66 -2.97
C GLU A 100 16.36 -5.05 -3.12
N GLU A 101 16.63 -5.98 -2.21
CA GLU A 101 16.02 -7.32 -2.17
C GLU A 101 14.49 -7.26 -2.04
N PHE A 102 13.98 -6.36 -1.19
CA PHE A 102 12.54 -6.12 -1.07
C PHE A 102 11.93 -5.66 -2.40
N LEU A 103 12.57 -4.71 -3.08
CA LEU A 103 12.11 -4.20 -4.38
C LEU A 103 12.17 -5.28 -5.47
N ASP A 104 13.19 -6.14 -5.45
CA ASP A 104 13.27 -7.27 -6.38
C ASP A 104 12.11 -8.25 -6.17
N GLY A 105 11.80 -8.59 -4.92
CA GLY A 105 10.66 -9.45 -4.58
C GLY A 105 9.32 -8.87 -5.06
N VAL A 106 9.06 -7.59 -4.79
CA VAL A 106 7.85 -6.91 -5.29
C VAL A 106 7.86 -6.82 -6.83
N GLY A 107 9.01 -6.52 -7.43
CA GLY A 107 9.17 -6.40 -8.87
C GLY A 107 8.87 -7.71 -9.59
N ASP A 108 9.34 -8.83 -9.06
CA ASP A 108 9.06 -10.15 -9.60
C ASP A 108 7.59 -10.54 -9.45
N CYS A 109 6.97 -10.19 -8.31
CA CYS A 109 5.52 -10.34 -8.12
C CYS A 109 4.73 -9.58 -9.19
N VAL A 110 5.10 -8.32 -9.47
CA VAL A 110 4.48 -7.49 -10.50
C VAL A 110 4.70 -8.07 -11.91
N ARG A 111 5.95 -8.42 -12.26
CA ARG A 111 6.30 -8.93 -13.60
C ARG A 111 5.53 -10.19 -13.97
N ARG A 112 5.35 -11.12 -13.02
CA ARG A 112 4.59 -12.36 -13.23
C ARG A 112 3.12 -12.15 -13.57
N ARG A 113 2.59 -10.93 -13.37
CA ARG A 113 1.17 -10.60 -13.57
C ARG A 113 0.92 -9.58 -14.67
N LEU A 114 1.96 -9.11 -15.35
CA LEU A 114 1.78 -8.30 -16.56
C LEU A 114 1.06 -9.11 -17.66
N PRO A 115 0.22 -8.48 -18.50
CA PRO A 115 -0.01 -7.03 -18.62
C PRO A 115 -1.15 -6.49 -17.74
N ARG A 116 -1.54 -7.18 -16.66
CA ARG A 116 -2.60 -6.72 -15.75
C ARG A 116 -2.30 -5.32 -15.21
N GLN A 117 -3.36 -4.52 -14.96
CA GLN A 117 -3.22 -3.23 -14.29
C GLN A 117 -2.75 -3.44 -12.83
N VAL A 118 -1.72 -2.68 -12.42
CA VAL A 118 -1.09 -2.79 -11.11
C VAL A 118 -1.13 -1.44 -10.40
N LEU A 119 -1.45 -1.46 -9.11
CA LEU A 119 -1.29 -0.35 -8.17
C LEU A 119 -0.36 -0.77 -7.05
N VAL A 120 0.79 -0.09 -6.92
CA VAL A 120 1.70 -0.29 -5.78
C VAL A 120 1.55 0.91 -4.86
N LEU A 121 1.16 0.64 -3.62
CA LEU A 121 0.79 1.65 -2.62
C LEU A 121 1.45 1.27 -1.31
N GLY A 122 1.84 2.26 -0.51
CA GLY A 122 2.34 2.05 0.83
C GLY A 122 3.44 3.01 1.21
N ASP A 123 4.24 2.61 2.19
CA ASP A 123 5.30 3.43 2.76
C ASP A 123 6.67 2.79 2.54
N PHE A 124 7.40 3.30 1.54
CA PHE A 124 8.74 2.84 1.21
C PHE A 124 9.83 3.45 2.11
N ASN A 125 9.50 4.44 2.95
CA ASN A 125 10.48 5.24 3.70
C ASN A 125 11.65 5.73 2.80
N ALA A 126 11.29 6.28 1.64
CA ALA A 126 12.21 6.78 0.62
C ALA A 126 11.91 8.25 0.32
N HIS A 127 12.94 9.07 0.13
CA HIS A 127 12.78 10.50 -0.12
C HIS A 127 13.14 10.82 -1.56
N SER A 128 12.23 11.46 -2.30
CA SER A 128 12.50 12.00 -3.64
C SER A 128 11.76 13.31 -3.85
N THR A 129 12.38 14.20 -4.60
CA THR A 129 11.73 15.42 -5.10
C THR A 129 10.54 15.10 -6.01
N GLU A 130 10.53 13.94 -6.65
CA GLU A 130 9.43 13.48 -7.53
C GLU A 130 8.10 13.31 -6.80
N TRP A 131 8.14 12.98 -5.50
CA TRP A 131 6.97 12.90 -4.64
C TRP A 131 6.98 13.90 -3.49
N GLY A 132 7.66 15.04 -3.69
CA GLY A 132 7.50 16.23 -2.86
C GLY A 132 8.42 16.33 -1.64
N ASN A 133 9.45 15.49 -1.50
CA ASN A 133 10.48 15.72 -0.48
C ASN A 133 11.45 16.84 -0.92
N ALA A 134 12.07 17.51 0.06
CA ALA A 134 13.04 18.58 -0.22
C ALA A 134 14.32 18.10 -0.92
N ARG A 135 14.68 16.81 -0.76
CA ARG A 135 15.89 16.21 -1.34
C ARG A 135 15.64 14.74 -1.68
N THR A 136 16.35 14.26 -2.70
CA THR A 136 16.33 12.85 -3.09
C THR A 136 17.46 12.08 -2.40
N ASN A 137 17.11 11.07 -1.61
CA ASN A 137 18.08 10.19 -0.96
C ASN A 137 18.40 8.95 -1.84
N ALA A 138 19.34 8.11 -1.39
CA ALA A 138 19.73 6.92 -2.15
C ALA A 138 18.55 5.98 -2.40
N ARG A 139 17.72 5.72 -1.37
CA ARG A 139 16.49 4.91 -1.50
C ARG A 139 15.52 5.50 -2.52
N GLY A 140 15.33 6.81 -2.52
CA GLY A 140 14.46 7.49 -3.48
C GLY A 140 14.92 7.29 -4.91
N ARG A 141 16.23 7.41 -5.18
CA ARG A 141 16.79 7.10 -6.51
C ARG A 141 16.57 5.64 -6.89
N THR A 142 16.87 4.71 -5.99
CA THR A 142 16.67 3.27 -6.25
C THR A 142 15.20 2.96 -6.55
N LEU A 143 14.26 3.51 -5.77
CA LEU A 143 12.83 3.33 -5.96
C LEU A 143 12.35 3.92 -7.30
N SER A 144 12.84 5.11 -7.67
CA SER A 144 12.48 5.77 -8.92
C SER A 144 12.94 4.96 -10.13
N ASN A 145 14.19 4.46 -10.09
CA ASN A 145 14.75 3.59 -11.14
C ASN A 145 13.99 2.26 -11.23
N TRP A 146 13.67 1.65 -10.09
CA TRP A 146 12.88 0.42 -10.03
C TRP A 146 11.49 0.60 -10.64
N ALA A 147 10.79 1.68 -10.28
CA ALA A 147 9.47 1.98 -10.83
C ALA A 147 9.52 2.20 -12.34
N ALA A 148 10.50 2.97 -12.83
CA ALA A 148 10.72 3.19 -14.26
C ALA A 148 11.03 1.89 -15.00
N GLY A 149 11.85 1.00 -14.41
CA GLY A 149 12.18 -0.32 -14.96
C GLY A 149 10.98 -1.27 -15.07
N LEU A 150 9.91 -1.03 -14.30
CA LEU A 150 8.64 -1.75 -14.39
C LEU A 150 7.58 -1.02 -15.23
N GLY A 151 7.90 0.16 -15.77
CA GLY A 151 6.93 0.99 -16.49
C GLY A 151 5.82 1.56 -15.60
N LEU A 152 6.05 1.65 -14.28
CA LEU A 152 5.10 2.22 -13.34
C LEU A 152 5.08 3.74 -13.44
N LEU A 153 3.90 4.33 -13.29
CA LEU A 153 3.71 5.77 -13.25
C LEU A 153 3.52 6.25 -11.81
N LEU A 154 4.21 7.33 -11.45
CA LEU A 154 4.07 7.96 -10.16
C LEU A 154 2.74 8.74 -10.08
N VAL A 155 2.00 8.52 -9.00
CA VAL A 155 0.75 9.22 -8.70
C VAL A 155 0.85 9.86 -7.32
N LEU A 156 0.65 11.17 -7.25
CA LEU A 156 0.65 11.91 -5.99
C LEU A 156 -0.77 11.92 -5.40
N GLY A 157 -0.89 11.51 -4.14
CA GLY A 157 -2.15 11.56 -3.41
C GLY A 157 -2.50 12.99 -2.99
N THR A 158 -3.78 13.35 -3.10
CA THR A 158 -4.31 14.54 -2.42
C THR A 158 -4.50 14.22 -0.93
N ARG A 159 -3.96 15.04 -0.03
CA ARG A 159 -4.23 14.90 1.41
C ARG A 159 -5.74 14.98 1.64
N ALA A 160 -6.29 14.06 2.44
CA ALA A 160 -7.66 14.17 2.90
C ALA A 160 -7.79 15.49 3.67
N HIS A 161 -8.63 16.41 3.16
CA HIS A 161 -8.95 17.64 3.85
C HIS A 161 -9.70 17.28 5.13
N HIS A 162 -9.08 17.50 6.28
CA HIS A 162 -9.85 17.59 7.52
C HIS A 162 -10.52 18.96 7.50
N PRO A 163 -11.85 19.07 7.47
CA PRO A 163 -12.48 20.33 7.85
C PRO A 163 -12.19 20.50 9.34
N ASP A 164 -11.49 21.57 9.70
CA ASP A 164 -11.29 21.93 11.10
C ASP A 164 -12.66 22.06 11.78
N GLY A 165 -12.88 21.26 12.81
CA GLY A 165 -14.05 21.40 13.67
C GLY A 165 -13.99 22.75 14.37
N LYS A 166 -15.04 23.55 14.20
CA LYS A 166 -15.33 24.68 15.07
C LYS A 166 -15.81 24.21 16.43
#